data_AF-A0A378TSX7-F1
#
_entry.id   AF-A0A378TSX7-F1
#
_cell.length_a   1.000
_cell.length_b   1.000
_cell.length_c   1.000
_cell.angle_alpha   90.00
_cell.angle_beta   90.00
_cell.angle_gamma   90.00
#
_symmetry.space_group_name_H-M   'P 1'
#
loop_
_entity.id
_entity.type
_entity.pdbx_description
1 polymer ?
#
loop_
_entity_poly.entity_id
_entity_poly.type
_entity_poly.pdbx_seq_one_letter_code
_entity_poly.pdbx_strand_id
1 'polypeptide(L)'
;MQNTKLCQNIFDDIQKIAFFKQCSTQKECLYKNIRYVDYDIMEKSINSLAWENYTLEQANQMSEYLFKKANQDFQCWNDYAETFRSQWATFEPIVYQAIKDKQLPIDIMVSVQWDLGHYYIMKSFYRHKLPKFFEYLFLIYQSGFLPCGIDDYENFDDPIILIY
;
A
#
# COMPACT_ATOMS: atom_id res chain seq x y z
N MET A 1 -1.25 1.34 26.20
CA MET A 1 -0.11 2.25 25.92
C MET A 1 0.80 1.76 24.79
N GLN A 2 1.17 0.46 24.68
CA GLN A 2 2.03 -0.02 23.59
C GLN A 2 1.40 0.12 22.19
N ASN A 3 0.10 -0.12 22.04
CA ASN A 3 -0.56 -0.07 20.72
C ASN A 3 -0.63 1.36 20.15
N THR A 4 -0.96 2.35 20.97
CA THR A 4 -1.05 3.76 20.55
C THR A 4 0.28 4.32 20.04
N LYS A 5 1.40 3.95 20.69
CA LYS A 5 2.73 4.38 20.25
C LYS A 5 3.13 3.73 18.92
N LEU A 6 2.77 2.47 18.70
CA LEU A 6 2.99 1.79 17.42
C LEU A 6 2.18 2.43 16.30
N CYS A 7 0.88 2.66 16.52
CA CYS A 7 0.02 3.32 15.53
C CYS A 7 0.56 4.71 15.14
N GLN A 8 1.04 5.50 16.12
CA GLN A 8 1.64 6.80 15.83
C GLN A 8 2.92 6.67 14.98
N ASN A 9 3.81 5.73 15.30
CA ASN A 9 5.03 5.51 14.51
C ASN A 9 4.72 5.18 13.04
N ILE A 10 3.64 4.43 12.77
CA ILE A 10 3.24 4.10 11.39
C ILE A 10 2.87 5.37 10.62
N PHE A 11 2.11 6.29 11.25
CA PHE A 11 1.78 7.56 10.62
C PHE A 11 3.01 8.45 10.40
N ASP A 12 3.91 8.52 11.38
CA ASP A 12 5.17 9.26 11.25
C ASP A 12 6.01 8.72 10.08
N ASP A 13 5.97 7.43 9.81
CA ASP A 13 6.67 6.81 8.69
C ASP A 13 5.99 7.10 7.34
N ILE A 14 4.66 7.10 7.28
CA ILE A 14 3.90 7.51 6.09
C ILE A 14 4.19 8.98 5.74
N GLN A 15 4.26 9.88 6.73
CA GLN A 15 4.54 11.31 6.51
C GLN A 15 5.91 11.59 5.89
N LYS A 16 6.89 10.70 6.10
CA LYS A 16 8.24 10.85 5.55
C LYS A 16 8.34 10.41 4.08
N ILE A 17 7.30 9.79 3.54
CA ILE A 17 7.33 9.30 2.17
C ILE A 17 7.43 10.48 1.19
N ALA A 18 8.47 10.46 0.36
CA ALA A 18 8.61 11.36 -0.77
C ALA A 18 7.86 10.79 -1.98
N PHE A 19 6.52 10.84 -1.93
CA PHE A 19 5.65 10.21 -2.92
C PHE A 19 6.05 10.55 -4.36
N PHE A 20 6.15 9.52 -5.19
CA PHE A 20 6.37 9.60 -6.65
C PHE A 20 7.64 10.33 -7.08
N LYS A 21 8.56 10.64 -6.14
CA LYS A 21 9.80 11.38 -6.42
C LYS A 21 10.64 10.70 -7.50
N GLN A 22 10.66 9.37 -7.50
CA GLN A 22 11.44 8.55 -8.42
C GLN A 22 10.64 8.05 -9.62
N CYS A 23 9.36 8.42 -9.77
CA CYS A 23 8.62 8.07 -10.99
C CYS A 23 9.38 8.56 -12.23
N SER A 24 9.42 7.72 -13.27
CA SER A 24 10.20 7.94 -14.50
C SER A 24 11.71 7.88 -14.31
N THR A 25 12.20 7.27 -13.23
CA THR A 25 13.64 6.99 -13.02
C THR A 25 13.88 5.50 -12.84
N GLN A 26 15.12 5.06 -13.08
CA GLN A 26 15.53 3.66 -12.83
C GLN A 26 16.40 3.54 -11.58
N LYS A 27 16.08 4.31 -10.53
CA LYS A 27 16.78 4.19 -9.25
C LYS A 27 16.35 2.94 -8.50
N GLU A 28 17.22 2.45 -7.63
CA GLU A 28 16.97 1.26 -6.83
C GLU A 28 15.73 1.41 -5.94
N CYS A 29 14.87 0.39 -5.95
CA CYS A 29 13.74 0.25 -5.03
C CYS A 29 14.13 -0.63 -3.82
N LEU A 30 13.53 -0.35 -2.66
CA LEU A 30 13.70 -1.16 -1.44
C LEU A 30 13.11 -2.57 -1.62
N TYR A 31 11.95 -2.69 -2.26
CA TYR A 31 11.41 -3.97 -2.69
C TYR A 31 12.05 -4.41 -4.02
N LYS A 32 12.51 -5.65 -4.10
CA LYS A 32 13.37 -6.11 -5.20
C LYS A 32 12.62 -6.78 -6.33
N ASN A 33 11.47 -7.39 -6.04
CA ASN A 33 10.71 -8.12 -7.04
C ASN A 33 9.80 -7.17 -7.83
N ILE A 34 10.41 -6.35 -8.68
CA ILE A 34 9.75 -5.26 -9.38
C ILE A 34 10.04 -5.28 -10.88
N ARG A 35 9.12 -4.71 -11.66
CA ARG A 35 9.33 -4.37 -13.07
C ARG A 35 8.99 -2.92 -13.31
N TYR A 36 9.94 -2.15 -13.84
CA TYR A 36 9.69 -0.78 -14.27
C TYR A 36 8.82 -0.77 -15.51
N VAL A 37 7.82 0.11 -15.53
CA VAL A 37 6.93 0.31 -16.67
C VAL A 37 6.93 1.78 -17.09
N ASP A 38 6.52 2.04 -18.33
CA ASP A 38 6.29 3.41 -18.79
C ASP A 38 4.91 3.92 -18.37
N TYR A 39 4.62 5.18 -18.68
CA TYR A 39 3.36 5.83 -18.33
C TYR A 39 2.15 5.11 -18.96
N ASP A 40 2.25 4.68 -20.23
CA ASP A 40 1.14 4.07 -20.97
C ASP A 40 0.73 2.72 -20.37
N ILE A 41 1.71 1.93 -19.89
CA ILE A 41 1.45 0.69 -19.18
C ILE A 41 0.91 1.01 -17.78
N MET A 42 1.53 1.94 -17.05
CA MET A 42 1.08 2.35 -15.71
C MET A 42 -0.40 2.75 -15.71
N GLU A 43 -0.81 3.63 -16.62
CA GLU A 43 -2.18 4.15 -16.70
C GLU A 43 -3.21 3.04 -16.96
N LYS A 44 -2.84 2.03 -17.76
CA LYS A 44 -3.69 0.86 -18.02
C LYS A 44 -3.72 -0.12 -16.86
N SER A 45 -2.60 -0.28 -16.16
CA SER A 45 -2.43 -1.30 -15.13
C SER A 45 -3.01 -0.87 -13.78
N ILE A 46 -2.86 0.41 -13.39
CA ILE A 46 -3.24 0.90 -12.06
C ILE A 46 -4.74 0.77 -11.78
N ASN A 47 -5.57 0.87 -12.81
CA ASN A 47 -7.03 0.70 -12.73
C ASN A 47 -7.50 -0.61 -13.37
N SER A 48 -6.59 -1.54 -13.64
CA SER A 48 -6.97 -2.83 -14.21
C SER A 48 -7.73 -3.66 -13.17
N LEU A 49 -8.79 -4.34 -13.61
CA LEU A 49 -9.50 -5.33 -12.78
C LEU A 49 -8.55 -6.35 -12.17
N ALA A 50 -7.47 -6.64 -12.89
CA ALA A 50 -6.51 -7.65 -12.52
C ALA A 50 -5.64 -7.18 -11.33
N TRP A 51 -5.25 -5.90 -11.28
CA TRP A 51 -4.61 -5.29 -10.10
C TRP A 51 -5.59 -5.14 -8.92
N GLU A 52 -6.81 -4.68 -9.20
CA GLU A 52 -7.87 -4.52 -8.18
C GLU A 52 -8.18 -5.86 -7.48
N ASN A 53 -8.45 -6.91 -8.26
CA ASN A 53 -8.71 -8.24 -7.73
C ASN A 53 -7.54 -8.80 -6.92
N TYR A 54 -6.30 -8.53 -7.35
CA TYR A 54 -5.11 -9.01 -6.64
C TYR A 54 -4.95 -8.35 -5.28
N THR A 55 -5.03 -7.02 -5.21
CA THR A 55 -4.91 -6.29 -3.94
C THR A 55 -6.07 -6.61 -2.99
N LEU A 56 -7.27 -6.85 -3.53
CA LEU A 56 -8.42 -7.32 -2.77
C LEU A 56 -8.21 -8.72 -2.20
N GLU A 57 -7.68 -9.66 -2.98
CA GLU A 57 -7.39 -11.02 -2.51
C GLU A 57 -6.34 -11.02 -1.39
N GLN A 58 -5.32 -10.16 -1.49
CA GLN A 58 -4.31 -9.98 -0.42
C GLN A 58 -4.94 -9.43 0.88
N ALA A 59 -5.89 -8.51 0.77
CA ALA A 59 -6.66 -8.03 1.93
C ALA A 59 -7.57 -9.14 2.51
N ASN A 60 -8.19 -9.95 1.66
CA ASN A 60 -9.01 -11.09 2.06
C ASN A 60 -8.19 -12.12 2.83
N GLN A 61 -6.99 -12.48 2.35
CA GLN A 61 -6.09 -13.41 3.04
C GLN A 61 -5.71 -12.92 4.44
N MET A 62 -5.42 -11.61 4.57
CA MET A 62 -5.13 -10.99 5.86
C MET A 62 -6.33 -11.07 6.82
N SER A 63 -7.52 -10.70 6.35
CA SER A 63 -8.74 -10.75 7.17
C SER A 63 -9.15 -12.18 7.54
N GLU A 64 -9.04 -13.13 6.61
CA GLU A 64 -9.36 -14.54 6.84
C GLU A 64 -8.40 -15.17 7.86
N TYR A 65 -7.10 -14.86 7.78
CA TYR A 65 -6.13 -15.27 8.79
C TYR A 65 -6.54 -14.79 10.18
N LEU A 66 -6.83 -13.49 10.32
CA LEU A 66 -7.20 -12.89 11.60
C LEU A 66 -8.50 -13.49 12.14
N PHE A 67 -9.51 -13.67 11.28
CA PHE A 67 -10.76 -14.30 11.68
C PHE A 67 -10.56 -15.73 12.21
N LYS A 68 -9.75 -16.55 11.52
CA LYS A 68 -9.51 -17.96 11.89
C LYS A 68 -8.57 -18.13 13.09
N LYS A 69 -7.56 -17.26 13.25
CA LYS A 69 -6.45 -17.45 14.20
C LYS A 69 -6.42 -16.44 15.34
N ALA A 70 -7.09 -15.32 15.19
CA ALA A 70 -7.03 -14.17 16.09
C ALA A 70 -8.39 -13.47 16.23
N ASN A 71 -9.49 -14.23 16.28
CA ASN A 71 -10.85 -13.69 16.18
C ASN A 71 -11.16 -12.56 17.19
N GLN A 72 -10.60 -12.63 18.40
CA GLN A 72 -10.75 -11.56 19.39
C GLN A 72 -10.14 -10.24 18.91
N ASP A 73 -8.93 -10.29 18.32
CA ASP A 73 -8.26 -9.11 17.78
C ASP A 73 -8.93 -8.63 16.49
N PHE A 74 -9.43 -9.55 15.66
CA PHE A 74 -10.13 -9.24 14.40
C PHE A 74 -11.30 -8.26 14.60
N GLN A 75 -11.95 -8.26 15.76
CA GLN A 75 -13.02 -7.31 16.09
C GLN A 75 -12.56 -5.84 16.00
N CYS A 76 -11.27 -5.56 16.20
CA CYS A 76 -10.68 -4.22 16.08
C CYS A 76 -10.35 -3.81 14.64
N TRP A 77 -10.60 -4.65 13.63
CA TRP A 77 -10.29 -4.33 12.22
C TRP A 77 -10.95 -3.01 11.79
N ASN A 78 -12.24 -2.87 12.07
CA ASN A 78 -13.01 -1.69 11.71
C ASN A 78 -12.50 -0.44 12.44
N ASP A 79 -12.08 -0.58 13.71
CA ASP A 79 -11.52 0.53 14.48
C ASP A 79 -10.21 1.03 13.86
N TYR A 80 -9.33 0.12 13.41
CA TYR A 80 -8.10 0.51 12.73
C TYR A 80 -8.36 1.13 11.35
N ALA A 81 -9.30 0.58 10.58
CA ALA A 81 -9.70 1.16 9.31
C ALA A 81 -10.24 2.59 9.49
N GLU A 82 -11.09 2.80 10.50
CA GLU A 82 -11.65 4.12 10.80
C GLU A 82 -10.60 5.10 11.32
N THR A 83 -9.66 4.62 12.13
CA THR A 83 -8.53 5.42 12.59
C THR A 83 -7.69 5.91 11.41
N PHE A 84 -7.36 5.02 10.47
CA PHE A 84 -6.63 5.42 9.26
C PHE A 84 -7.40 6.43 8.43
N ARG A 85 -8.70 6.20 8.16
CA ARG A 85 -9.55 7.14 7.40
C ARG A 85 -9.59 8.52 8.05
N SER A 86 -9.70 8.57 9.38
CA SER A 86 -9.70 9.83 10.13
C SER A 86 -8.37 10.58 9.99
N GLN A 87 -7.26 9.87 9.90
CA GLN A 87 -5.92 10.46 9.72
C GLN A 87 -5.59 10.76 8.25
N TRP A 88 -6.28 10.15 7.29
CA TRP A 88 -6.03 10.32 5.87
C TRP A 88 -6.05 11.78 5.42
N ALA A 89 -6.93 12.60 6.00
CA ALA A 89 -7.03 14.04 5.71
C ALA A 89 -5.70 14.81 5.94
N THR A 90 -4.78 14.26 6.74
CA THR A 90 -3.44 14.85 6.95
C THR A 90 -2.45 14.49 5.85
N PHE A 91 -2.63 13.34 5.19
CA PHE A 91 -1.76 12.85 4.12
C PHE A 91 -2.28 13.21 2.73
N GLU A 92 -3.61 13.28 2.57
CA GLU A 92 -4.29 13.52 1.31
C GLU A 92 -3.74 14.76 0.57
N PRO A 93 -3.53 15.94 1.19
CA PRO A 93 -2.97 17.09 0.48
C PRO A 93 -1.54 16.86 -0.03
N ILE A 94 -0.73 16.08 0.70
CA ILE A 94 0.66 15.75 0.33
C ILE A 94 0.66 14.83 -0.89
N VAL A 95 -0.15 13.77 -0.86
CA VAL A 95 -0.31 12.82 -1.98
C VAL A 95 -0.89 13.55 -3.19
N TYR A 96 -1.89 14.41 -2.99
CA TYR A 96 -2.54 15.18 -4.05
C TYR A 96 -1.54 16.10 -4.77
N GLN A 97 -0.72 16.81 -4.00
CA GLN A 97 0.31 17.67 -4.59
C GLN A 97 1.35 16.85 -5.35
N ALA A 98 1.78 15.70 -4.82
CA ALA A 98 2.72 14.81 -5.51
C ALA A 98 2.16 14.26 -6.84
N ILE A 99 0.88 13.88 -6.87
CA ILE A 99 0.17 13.47 -8.10
C ILE A 99 0.20 14.61 -9.12
N LYS A 100 -0.13 15.84 -8.71
CA LYS A 100 -0.11 17.01 -9.59
C LYS A 100 1.28 17.33 -10.12
N ASP A 101 2.29 17.36 -9.26
CA ASP A 101 3.67 17.70 -9.62
C ASP A 101 4.24 16.71 -10.65
N LYS A 102 3.80 15.45 -10.59
CA LYS A 102 4.19 14.38 -11.51
C LYS A 102 3.24 14.18 -12.68
N GLN A 103 2.19 15.00 -12.79
CA GLN A 103 1.17 14.92 -13.85
C GLN A 103 0.56 13.52 -13.96
N LEU A 104 0.34 12.89 -12.80
CA LEU A 104 -0.26 11.56 -12.67
C LEU A 104 -1.79 11.66 -12.70
N PRO A 105 -2.50 10.60 -13.15
CA PRO A 105 -3.94 10.48 -13.02
C PRO A 105 -4.41 10.66 -11.57
N ILE A 106 -5.51 11.40 -11.38
CA ILE A 106 -5.99 11.76 -10.03
C ILE A 106 -6.59 10.58 -9.26
N ASP A 107 -7.10 9.59 -9.99
CA ASP A 107 -7.67 8.34 -9.46
C ASP A 107 -6.64 7.45 -8.75
N ILE A 108 -5.34 7.63 -9.01
CA ILE A 108 -4.24 7.03 -8.21
C ILE A 108 -4.41 7.28 -6.71
N MET A 109 -5.04 8.41 -6.33
CA MET A 109 -5.33 8.71 -4.92
C MET A 109 -6.06 7.56 -4.21
N VAL A 110 -6.99 6.89 -4.90
CA VAL A 110 -7.77 5.78 -4.34
C VAL A 110 -6.87 4.58 -4.08
N SER A 111 -5.97 4.25 -4.99
CA SER A 111 -5.00 3.16 -4.82
C SER A 111 -4.05 3.45 -3.66
N VAL A 112 -3.51 4.67 -3.56
CA VAL A 112 -2.61 5.06 -2.46
C VAL A 112 -3.33 4.95 -1.10
N GLN A 113 -4.57 5.43 -1.02
CA GLN A 113 -5.37 5.33 0.21
C GLN A 113 -5.63 3.88 0.60
N TRP A 114 -5.97 3.03 -0.38
CA TRP A 114 -6.20 1.60 -0.17
C TRP A 114 -4.93 0.90 0.35
N ASP A 115 -3.80 1.10 -0.32
CA ASP A 115 -2.55 0.43 -0.01
C ASP A 115 -2.02 0.82 1.38
N LEU A 116 -1.96 2.12 1.66
CA LEU A 116 -1.46 2.63 2.94
C LEU A 116 -2.42 2.31 4.10
N GLY A 117 -3.72 2.27 3.83
CA GLY A 117 -4.72 1.86 4.82
C GLY A 117 -4.55 0.40 5.24
N HIS A 118 -4.38 -0.50 4.27
CA HIS A 118 -4.14 -1.91 4.56
C HIS A 118 -2.76 -2.16 5.16
N TYR A 119 -1.73 -1.40 4.76
CA TYR A 119 -0.45 -1.40 5.46
C TYR A 119 -0.59 -1.02 6.94
N TYR A 120 -1.34 0.05 7.24
CA TYR A 120 -1.60 0.49 8.62
C TYR A 120 -2.33 -0.59 9.43
N ILE A 121 -3.37 -1.21 8.87
CA ILE A 121 -4.11 -2.30 9.52
C ILE A 121 -3.16 -3.48 9.79
N MET A 122 -2.41 -3.93 8.78
CA MET A 122 -1.45 -5.03 8.89
C MET A 122 -0.44 -4.79 10.02
N LYS A 123 0.16 -3.58 10.08
CA LYS A 123 1.12 -3.24 11.13
C LYS A 123 0.47 -3.04 12.50
N SER A 124 -0.80 -2.64 12.57
CA SER A 124 -1.55 -2.55 13.83
C SER A 124 -1.80 -3.93 14.46
N PHE A 125 -1.83 -4.98 13.66
CA PHE A 125 -1.89 -6.39 14.09
C PHE A 125 -0.50 -7.04 14.26
N TYR A 126 0.51 -6.28 14.70
CA TYR A 126 1.93 -6.71 14.80
C TYR A 126 2.22 -8.03 15.51
N ARG A 127 1.32 -8.52 16.37
CA ARG A 127 1.47 -9.80 17.08
C ARG A 127 1.23 -11.01 16.18
N HIS A 128 0.65 -10.79 15.01
CA HIS A 128 0.27 -11.83 14.06
C HIS A 128 1.22 -11.83 12.87
N LYS A 129 1.54 -13.04 12.38
CA LYS A 129 2.33 -13.22 11.17
C LYS A 129 1.41 -13.13 9.96
N LEU A 130 1.07 -11.91 9.58
CA LEU A 130 0.21 -11.63 8.43
C LEU A 130 0.99 -11.72 7.11
N PRO A 131 0.30 -11.94 5.98
CA PRO A 131 0.87 -11.75 4.65
C PRO A 131 1.50 -10.36 4.51
N LYS A 132 2.64 -10.28 3.83
CA LYS A 132 3.48 -9.07 3.80
C LYS A 132 3.24 -8.18 2.58
N PHE A 133 2.28 -8.51 1.73
CA PHE A 133 2.08 -7.79 0.47
C PHE A 133 1.99 -6.27 0.62
N PHE A 134 1.18 -5.77 1.58
CA PHE A 134 1.07 -4.34 1.83
C PHE A 134 2.36 -3.71 2.43
N GLU A 135 3.24 -4.50 3.05
CA GLU A 135 4.58 -4.06 3.42
C GLU A 135 5.43 -3.83 2.17
N TYR A 136 5.32 -4.68 1.15
CA TYR A 136 6.04 -4.52 -0.11
C TYR A 136 5.60 -3.25 -0.84
N LEU A 137 4.30 -2.97 -0.90
CA LEU A 137 3.78 -1.71 -1.46
C LEU A 137 4.31 -0.50 -0.69
N PHE A 138 4.29 -0.55 0.64
CA PHE A 138 4.86 0.51 1.46
C PHE A 138 6.34 0.75 1.16
N LEU A 139 7.17 -0.29 1.01
CA LEU A 139 8.58 -0.17 0.63
C LEU A 139 8.76 0.48 -0.76
N ILE A 140 7.86 0.21 -1.71
CA ILE A 140 7.85 0.86 -3.03
C ILE A 140 7.54 2.35 -2.88
N TYR A 141 6.48 2.71 -2.15
CA TYR A 141 6.14 4.12 -1.87
C TYR A 141 7.28 4.83 -1.15
N GLN A 142 7.88 4.19 -0.14
CA GLN A 142 9.00 4.74 0.63
C GLN A 142 10.24 4.98 -0.24
N SER A 143 10.41 4.20 -1.31
CA SER A 143 11.44 4.41 -2.34
C SER A 143 11.09 5.57 -3.29
N GLY A 144 9.85 6.05 -3.28
CA GLY A 144 9.34 7.15 -4.10
C GLY A 144 8.79 6.73 -5.46
N PHE A 145 8.39 5.46 -5.62
CA PHE A 145 7.76 4.92 -6.83
C PHE A 145 6.25 4.72 -6.64
N LEU A 146 5.53 4.56 -7.76
CA LEU A 146 4.12 4.20 -7.78
C LEU A 146 3.97 2.69 -8.10
N PRO A 147 3.49 1.83 -7.17
CA PRO A 147 3.05 0.50 -7.55
C PRO A 147 1.78 0.60 -8.40
N CYS A 148 1.74 -0.10 -9.53
CA CYS A 148 0.67 0.06 -10.52
C CYS A 148 0.17 -1.23 -11.15
N GLY A 149 0.58 -2.40 -10.64
CA GLY A 149 0.09 -3.67 -11.17
C GLY A 149 0.94 -4.85 -10.74
N ILE A 150 0.63 -6.01 -11.31
CA ILE A 150 1.43 -7.23 -11.20
C ILE A 150 1.69 -7.81 -12.59
N ASP A 151 2.85 -8.43 -12.75
CA ASP A 151 3.24 -9.08 -14.01
C ASP A 151 2.80 -10.54 -14.08
N ASP A 152 2.67 -11.20 -12.94
CA ASP A 152 2.38 -12.64 -12.83
C ASP A 152 1.45 -12.92 -11.64
N TYR A 153 0.33 -13.60 -11.90
CA TYR A 153 -0.68 -13.99 -10.92
C TYR A 153 -0.33 -15.29 -10.20
N GLU A 154 0.65 -16.05 -10.70
CA GLU A 154 0.96 -17.39 -10.18
C GLU A 154 1.81 -17.36 -8.90
N ASN A 155 2.56 -16.28 -8.64
CA ASN A 155 3.37 -16.12 -7.44
C ASN A 155 2.75 -15.14 -6.43
N PHE A 156 1.84 -15.66 -5.61
CA PHE A 156 1.09 -14.88 -4.62
C PHE A 156 1.91 -14.40 -3.41
N ASP A 157 2.98 -15.12 -3.07
CA ASP A 157 3.78 -14.87 -1.85
C ASP A 157 4.87 -13.81 -2.06
N ASP A 158 5.37 -13.69 -3.30
CA ASP A 158 6.38 -12.73 -3.69
C ASP A 158 6.15 -12.30 -5.16
N PRO A 159 5.15 -11.44 -5.43
CA PRO A 159 4.77 -11.08 -6.80
C PRO A 159 5.79 -10.13 -7.45
N ILE A 160 5.91 -10.20 -8.78
CA ILE A 160 6.58 -9.13 -9.54
C ILE A 160 5.62 -7.95 -9.62
N ILE A 161 5.92 -6.87 -8.91
CA ILE A 161 5.10 -5.66 -8.87
C ILE A 161 5.54 -4.69 -9.97
N LEU A 162 4.58 -4.24 -10.77
CA LEU A 162 4.83 -3.18 -11.75
C LEU A 162 4.97 -1.86 -11.01
N ILE A 163 6.04 -1.12 -11.31
CA ILE A 163 6.28 0.20 -10.73
C ILE A 163 6.54 1.25 -11.80
N TYR A 164 6.04 2.46 -11.55
CA TYR A 164 6.30 3.65 -12.37
C TYR A 164 7.16 4.66 -11.62
#